data_AF-A8Y3T7-F1
#
_entry.id   AF-A8Y3T7-F1
#
_cell.length_a   1.000
_cell.length_b   1.000
_cell.length_c   1.000
_cell.angle_alpha   90.00
_cell.angle_beta   90.00
_cell.angle_gamma   90.00
#
_symmetry.space_group_name_H-M   'P 1'
#
loop_
_entity.id
_entity.type
_entity.pdbx_description
1 polymer ?
#
loop_
_entity_poly.entity_id
_entity_poly.type
_entity_poly.pdbx_seq_one_letter_code
_entity_poly.pdbx_strand_id
1 'polypeptide(L)'
;MILEIIAIIIIVLYLLKLIFWIFKTFFTTPSVPSTPKIHKPDFQKDVAYLYQFPRTNTVPNLSSYCLKIETFLRAFKIPHEIIETPSLRSRNGTLPFVELNGEHIPDSDLIETKLREHFHVPNLAPELEAQATAISRLVDNHLLGLIVKYKASEEGWYDALLRGVPGPNFLKTILRPIIKKLFMSKVHARVGLSIGSFTEEETELLCHKDLVAVQNSIRGKFLFGDKITSADCAVFGEVASAYYPFPNKFQRIIDSHYPKIREYCDRIIAELWAEDFTK
;
A
#
# COMPACT_ATOMS: atom_id res chain seq x y z
N MET A 1 -38.56 26.07 9.24
CA MET A 1 -38.01 27.05 8.28
C MET A 1 -36.52 27.36 8.49
N ILE A 2 -36.09 28.07 9.55
CA ILE A 2 -34.65 28.42 9.71
C ILE A 2 -33.74 27.18 9.85
N LEU A 3 -34.15 26.21 10.68
CA LEU A 3 -33.39 24.96 10.87
C LEU A 3 -33.30 24.10 9.60
N GLU A 4 -34.34 24.10 8.77
CA GLU A 4 -34.35 23.36 7.49
C GLU A 4 -33.41 24.03 6.47
N ILE A 5 -33.42 25.36 6.41
CA ILE A 5 -32.50 26.12 5.55
C ILE A 5 -31.05 25.86 5.97
N ILE A 6 -30.76 25.87 7.28
CA ILE A 6 -29.42 25.56 7.80
C ILE A 6 -29.02 24.12 7.44
N ALA A 7 -29.91 23.14 7.60
CA ALA A 7 -29.64 21.75 7.25
C ALA A 7 -29.33 21.60 5.74
N ILE A 8 -30.09 22.27 4.87
CA ILE A 8 -29.86 22.27 3.42
C ILE A 8 -28.50 22.87 3.09
N ILE A 9 -28.13 24.02 3.70
CA ILE A 9 -26.82 24.66 3.48
C ILE A 9 -25.69 23.72 3.90
N ILE A 10 -25.79 23.04 5.04
CA ILE A 10 -24.78 22.07 5.50
C ILE A 10 -24.63 20.92 4.49
N ILE A 11 -25.74 20.37 4.01
CA ILE A 11 -25.73 19.30 3.00
C ILE A 11 -25.08 19.78 1.70
N VAL A 12 -25.42 20.97 1.22
CA VAL A 12 -24.84 21.54 -0.02
C VAL A 12 -23.34 21.76 0.14
N LEU A 13 -22.88 22.38 1.23
CA LEU A 13 -21.46 22.59 1.50
C LEU A 13 -20.70 21.26 1.60
N TYR A 14 -21.32 20.24 2.20
CA TYR A 14 -20.78 18.90 2.26
C TYR A 14 -20.64 18.28 0.86
N LEU A 15 -21.69 18.33 0.03
CA LEU A 15 -21.67 17.83 -1.33
C LEU A 15 -20.60 18.55 -2.17
N LEU A 16 -20.46 19.87 -2.03
CA LEU A 16 -19.40 20.63 -2.68
C LEU A 16 -18.01 20.19 -2.25
N LYS A 17 -17.77 19.97 -0.94
CA LYS A 17 -16.49 19.43 -0.44
C LYS A 17 -16.22 18.03 -0.97
N LEU A 18 -17.24 17.17 -1.03
CA LEU A 18 -17.11 15.81 -1.52
C LEU A 18 -16.84 15.78 -3.04
N ILE A 19 -17.57 16.59 -3.82
CA ILE A 19 -17.32 16.75 -5.26
C ILE A 19 -15.92 17.31 -5.50
N PHE A 20 -15.51 18.33 -4.74
CA PHE A 20 -14.14 18.87 -4.82
C PHE A 20 -13.09 17.82 -4.45
N TRP A 21 -13.33 17.00 -3.43
CA TRP A 21 -12.44 15.89 -3.06
C TRP A 21 -12.37 14.82 -4.15
N ILE A 22 -13.51 14.41 -4.73
CA ILE A 22 -13.57 13.50 -5.88
C ILE A 22 -12.80 14.13 -7.06
N PHE A 23 -13.07 15.39 -7.38
CA PHE A 23 -12.40 16.11 -8.45
C PHE A 23 -10.87 16.13 -8.25
N LYS A 24 -10.40 16.55 -7.08
CA LYS A 24 -8.99 16.59 -6.73
C LYS A 24 -8.35 15.19 -6.77
N THR A 25 -9.02 14.18 -6.24
CA THR A 25 -8.47 12.81 -6.15
C THR A 25 -8.38 12.11 -7.51
N PHE A 26 -9.40 12.28 -8.35
CA PHE A 26 -9.52 11.53 -9.60
C PHE A 26 -9.00 12.31 -10.82
N PHE A 27 -9.18 13.63 -10.86
CA PHE A 27 -8.97 14.46 -12.05
C PHE A 27 -7.80 15.45 -11.92
N THR A 28 -7.09 15.48 -10.79
CA THR A 28 -5.86 16.27 -10.66
C THR A 28 -4.66 15.37 -10.38
N THR A 29 -3.51 15.76 -10.90
CA THR A 29 -2.22 15.19 -10.51
C THR A 29 -1.68 16.05 -9.37
N PRO A 30 -1.42 15.49 -8.18
CA PRO A 30 -0.80 16.25 -7.10
C PRO A 30 0.54 16.83 -7.59
N SER A 31 0.62 18.15 -7.69
CA SER A 31 1.89 18.86 -7.83
C SER A 31 2.48 18.96 -6.43
N VAL A 32 3.62 18.30 -6.21
CA VAL A 32 4.39 18.47 -4.98
C VAL A 32 5.74 19.07 -5.39
N PRO A 33 6.21 20.12 -4.70
CA PRO A 33 7.50 20.74 -5.01
C PRO A 33 8.63 19.70 -5.01
N SER A 34 9.68 19.92 -5.81
CA SER A 34 10.88 19.06 -5.82
C SER A 34 11.55 18.96 -4.44
N THR A 35 11.37 20.00 -3.62
CA THR A 35 11.75 20.11 -2.20
C THR A 35 10.51 20.39 -1.35
N PRO A 36 9.75 19.35 -0.98
CA PRO A 36 8.57 19.53 -0.12
C PRO A 36 8.98 20.04 1.27
N LYS A 37 8.06 20.78 1.91
CA LYS A 37 8.25 21.26 3.28
C LYS A 37 8.30 20.07 4.24
N ILE A 38 9.31 20.05 5.10
CA ILE A 38 9.40 19.08 6.20
C ILE A 38 8.24 19.28 7.17
N HIS A 39 7.53 18.19 7.43
CA HIS A 39 6.35 18.13 8.28
C HIS A 39 6.71 17.93 9.76
N LYS A 40 7.84 17.28 10.06
CA LYS A 40 8.39 17.12 11.41
C LYS A 40 9.66 17.97 11.62
N PRO A 41 9.55 19.29 11.87
CA PRO A 41 10.72 20.17 12.06
C PRO A 41 11.46 19.92 13.38
N ASP A 42 10.77 19.36 14.39
CA ASP A 42 11.27 18.98 15.70
C ASP A 42 11.68 17.50 15.75
N PHE A 43 12.28 16.99 14.66
CA PHE A 43 12.66 15.59 14.54
C PHE A 43 13.72 15.21 15.59
N GLN A 44 13.63 13.97 16.06
CA GLN A 44 14.73 13.33 16.79
C GLN A 44 15.75 12.79 15.80
N LYS A 45 17.03 13.02 16.08
CA LYS A 45 18.10 12.54 15.22
C LYS A 45 18.06 11.00 15.15
N ASP A 46 18.23 10.47 13.95
CA ASP A 46 18.28 9.03 13.65
C ASP A 46 16.98 8.27 13.97
N VAL A 47 15.85 9.00 13.89
CA VAL A 47 14.49 8.43 13.90
C VAL A 47 13.83 8.69 12.54
N ALA A 48 13.33 7.62 11.92
CA ALA A 48 12.59 7.68 10.67
C ALA A 48 11.11 7.97 10.92
N TYR A 49 10.58 9.06 10.38
CA TYR A 49 9.17 9.40 10.46
C TYR A 49 8.45 8.89 9.20
N LEU A 50 7.75 7.76 9.33
CA LEU A 50 7.03 7.11 8.24
C LEU A 50 5.64 7.72 8.07
N TYR A 51 5.44 8.44 6.97
CA TYR A 51 4.12 8.93 6.57
C TYR A 51 3.43 7.88 5.70
N GLN A 52 2.26 7.42 6.13
CA GLN A 52 1.50 6.39 5.44
C GLN A 52 -0.02 6.54 5.61
N PHE A 53 -0.79 5.74 4.88
CA PHE A 53 -2.25 5.77 4.99
C PHE A 53 -2.73 5.31 6.38
N PRO A 54 -3.91 5.77 6.85
CA PRO A 54 -4.47 5.32 8.10
C PRO A 54 -4.72 3.81 8.17
N ARG A 55 -4.61 3.24 9.37
CA ARG A 55 -4.79 1.80 9.58
C ARG A 55 -6.22 1.35 9.34
N THR A 56 -6.38 0.10 8.90
CA THR A 56 -7.69 -0.55 8.84
C THR A 56 -7.90 -1.42 10.08
N ASN A 57 -9.10 -2.01 10.22
CA ASN A 57 -9.35 -2.93 11.33
C ASN A 57 -8.73 -4.31 11.10
N THR A 58 -8.46 -4.69 9.84
CA THR A 58 -8.01 -6.05 9.47
C THR A 58 -6.53 -6.13 9.13
N VAL A 59 -6.00 -5.08 8.49
CA VAL A 59 -4.59 -4.97 8.08
C VAL A 59 -4.01 -3.60 8.48
N PRO A 60 -2.70 -3.49 8.79
CA PRO A 60 -2.06 -2.21 9.04
C PRO A 60 -2.19 -1.22 7.89
N ASN A 61 -2.13 -1.68 6.64
CA ASN A 61 -2.33 -0.82 5.48
C ASN A 61 -2.87 -1.57 4.25
N LEU A 62 -3.72 -0.93 3.46
CA LEU A 62 -4.17 -1.45 2.16
C LEU A 62 -3.18 -1.20 1.02
N SER A 63 -2.24 -0.27 1.23
CA SER A 63 -1.12 -0.02 0.32
C SER A 63 0.00 -1.01 0.59
N SER A 64 0.38 -1.78 -0.43
CA SER A 64 1.51 -2.70 -0.37
C SER A 64 2.83 -1.99 -0.08
N TYR A 65 3.05 -0.81 -0.67
CA TYR A 65 4.24 0.00 -0.39
C TYR A 65 4.31 0.48 1.06
N CYS A 66 3.18 0.86 1.67
CA CYS A 66 3.17 1.26 3.09
C CYS A 66 3.54 0.07 3.99
N LEU A 67 2.93 -1.09 3.75
CA LEU A 67 3.28 -2.33 4.47
C LEU A 67 4.76 -2.72 4.26
N LYS A 68 5.27 -2.59 3.03
CA LYS A 68 6.68 -2.87 2.71
C LYS A 68 7.61 -2.05 3.59
N ILE A 69 7.41 -0.73 3.67
CA ILE A 69 8.29 0.16 4.43
C ILE A 69 8.15 -0.05 5.94
N GLU A 70 6.93 -0.17 6.48
CA GLU A 70 6.77 -0.44 7.91
C GLU A 70 7.37 -1.81 8.30
N THR A 71 7.20 -2.84 7.46
CA THR A 71 7.80 -4.16 7.67
C THR A 71 9.32 -4.07 7.65
N PHE A 72 9.89 -3.33 6.70
CA PHE A 72 11.34 -3.10 6.62
C PHE A 72 11.87 -2.41 7.90
N LEU A 73 11.23 -1.33 8.34
CA LEU A 73 11.63 -0.62 9.56
C LEU A 73 11.60 -1.55 10.79
N ARG A 74 10.54 -2.37 10.92
CA ARG A 74 10.41 -3.35 12.00
C ARG A 74 11.48 -4.46 11.91
N ALA A 75 11.65 -5.07 10.74
CA ALA A 75 12.58 -6.18 10.51
C ALA A 75 14.02 -5.82 10.87
N PHE A 76 14.44 -4.61 10.52
CA PHE A 76 15.80 -4.12 10.77
C PHE A 76 15.92 -3.30 12.06
N LYS A 77 14.86 -3.24 12.87
CA LYS A 77 14.81 -2.51 14.15
C LYS A 77 15.27 -1.05 14.02
N ILE A 78 14.92 -0.41 12.91
CA ILE A 78 15.20 1.00 12.67
C ILE A 78 14.29 1.82 13.59
N PRO A 79 14.81 2.77 14.39
CA PRO A 79 13.97 3.65 15.20
C PRO A 79 13.02 4.44 14.30
N HIS A 80 11.71 4.34 14.54
CA HIS A 80 10.73 4.99 13.70
C HIS A 80 9.46 5.42 14.45
N GLU A 81 8.78 6.42 13.87
CA GLU A 81 7.45 6.87 14.27
C GLU A 81 6.51 6.80 13.07
N ILE A 82 5.29 6.31 13.29
CA ILE A 82 4.26 6.22 12.25
C ILE A 82 3.38 7.46 12.29
N ILE A 83 3.28 8.14 11.16
CA ILE A 83 2.42 9.30 10.96
C ILE A 83 1.33 8.93 9.95
N GLU A 84 0.14 8.62 10.47
CA GLU A 84 -1.03 8.31 9.64
C GLU A 84 -1.61 9.57 9.01
N THR A 85 -1.78 9.55 7.69
CA THR A 85 -2.31 10.71 6.96
C THR A 85 -3.15 10.30 5.75
N PRO A 86 -4.39 10.82 5.64
CA PRO A 86 -5.22 10.56 4.46
C PRO A 86 -4.78 11.41 3.25
N SER A 87 -4.12 12.56 3.48
CA SER A 87 -3.98 13.63 2.49
C SER A 87 -2.56 14.04 2.13
N LEU A 88 -1.57 13.86 3.00
CA LEU A 88 -0.19 14.20 2.66
C LEU A 88 0.34 13.25 1.59
N ARG A 89 1.22 13.76 0.73
CA ARG A 89 1.85 13.00 -0.34
C ARG A 89 3.31 13.41 -0.46
N SER A 90 4.13 12.46 -0.84
CA SER A 90 5.54 12.67 -1.16
C SER A 90 5.69 13.60 -2.37
N ARG A 91 6.93 14.03 -2.67
CA ARG A 91 7.20 14.76 -3.93
C ARG A 91 6.78 14.01 -5.21
N ASN A 92 6.60 12.69 -5.13
CA ASN A 92 6.10 11.86 -6.24
C ASN A 92 4.56 11.75 -6.26
N GLY A 93 3.85 12.44 -5.36
CA GLY A 93 2.39 12.38 -5.27
C GLY A 93 1.86 11.09 -4.62
N THR A 94 2.72 10.32 -3.93
CA THR A 94 2.40 9.00 -3.36
C THR A 94 2.66 8.92 -1.86
N LEU A 95 2.09 7.91 -1.22
CA LEU A 95 2.52 7.39 0.08
C LEU A 95 3.03 5.94 -0.16
N PRO A 96 3.96 5.43 0.66
CA PRO A 96 4.57 6.09 1.80
C PRO A 96 5.67 7.12 1.41
N PHE A 97 6.07 7.94 2.37
CA PHE A 97 7.37 8.63 2.37
C PHE A 97 7.95 8.66 3.77
N VAL A 98 9.26 8.92 3.88
CA VAL A 98 9.95 9.06 5.16
C VAL A 98 10.56 10.45 5.28
N GLU A 99 10.49 11.02 6.48
CA GLU A 99 11.38 12.11 6.89
C GLU A 99 12.45 11.56 7.83
N LEU A 100 13.72 11.79 7.53
CA LEU A 100 14.85 11.37 8.35
C LEU A 100 15.83 12.53 8.46
N ASN A 101 16.17 12.93 9.69
CA ASN A 101 17.15 14.00 9.93
C ASN A 101 16.85 15.31 9.16
N GLY A 102 15.57 15.63 8.97
CA GLY A 102 15.12 16.82 8.22
C GLY A 102 15.18 16.65 6.70
N GLU A 103 15.43 15.45 6.18
CA GLU A 103 15.37 15.13 4.76
C GLU A 103 14.06 14.42 4.40
N HIS A 104 13.40 14.88 3.32
CA HIS A 104 12.25 14.21 2.72
C HIS A 104 12.69 13.13 1.72
N ILE A 105 12.31 11.89 1.96
CA ILE A 105 12.66 10.73 1.12
C ILE A 105 11.37 10.11 0.55
N PRO A 106 11.05 10.32 -0.75
CA PRO A 106 9.89 9.70 -1.39
C PRO A 106 10.22 8.28 -1.87
N ASP A 107 9.18 7.57 -2.33
CA ASP A 107 9.27 6.27 -3.03
C ASP A 107 9.81 5.12 -2.16
N SER A 108 9.12 3.99 -2.14
CA SER A 108 9.50 2.89 -1.24
C SER A 108 10.88 2.30 -1.52
N ASP A 109 11.32 2.27 -2.78
CA ASP A 109 12.63 1.70 -3.12
C ASP A 109 13.77 2.67 -2.77
N LEU A 110 13.54 3.96 -3.01
CA LEU A 110 14.49 5.00 -2.60
C LEU A 110 14.56 5.14 -1.07
N ILE A 111 13.43 5.03 -0.36
CA ILE A 111 13.38 4.97 1.10
C ILE A 111 14.23 3.81 1.59
N GLU A 112 13.98 2.60 1.10
CA GLU A 112 14.76 1.42 1.48
C GLU A 112 16.26 1.67 1.25
N THR A 113 16.64 2.13 0.06
CA THR A 113 18.04 2.40 -0.32
C THR A 113 18.72 3.34 0.66
N LYS A 114 18.12 4.50 0.93
CA LYS A 114 18.70 5.51 1.82
C LYS A 114 18.74 5.08 3.28
N LEU A 115 17.72 4.36 3.74
CA LEU A 115 17.71 3.86 5.12
C LEU A 115 18.73 2.74 5.32
N ARG A 116 18.92 1.86 4.33
CA ARG A 116 19.97 0.83 4.39
C ARG A 116 21.35 1.47 4.48
N GLU A 117 21.61 2.50 3.68
CA GLU A 117 22.85 3.27 3.73
C GLU A 117 23.05 3.96 5.09
N HIS A 118 22.06 4.73 5.56
CA HIS A 118 22.15 5.49 6.81
C HIS A 118 22.31 4.61 8.06
N PHE A 119 21.53 3.53 8.15
CA PHE A 119 21.52 2.63 9.31
C PHE A 119 22.45 1.42 9.15
N HIS A 120 23.28 1.38 8.09
CA HIS A 120 24.25 0.32 7.82
C HIS A 120 23.60 -1.09 7.79
N VAL A 121 22.42 -1.19 7.18
CA VAL A 121 21.74 -2.48 7.00
C VAL A 121 22.54 -3.32 6.01
N PRO A 122 22.97 -4.55 6.38
CA PRO A 122 23.83 -5.36 5.54
C PRO A 122 23.12 -5.80 4.25
N ASN A 123 23.89 -5.83 3.17
CA ASN A 123 23.46 -6.42 1.91
C ASN A 123 23.63 -7.95 1.93
N LEU A 124 22.88 -8.63 1.08
CA LEU A 124 23.12 -10.02 0.75
C LEU A 124 24.40 -10.16 -0.09
N ALA A 125 24.82 -11.41 -0.31
CA ALA A 125 25.84 -11.70 -1.32
C ALA A 125 25.37 -11.15 -2.69
N PRO A 126 26.28 -10.64 -3.55
CA PRO A 126 25.91 -9.92 -4.78
C PRO A 126 24.87 -10.64 -5.67
N GLU A 127 25.00 -11.95 -5.83
CA GLU A 127 24.07 -12.76 -6.64
C GLU A 127 22.67 -12.84 -6.02
N LEU A 128 22.60 -12.90 -4.69
CA LEU A 128 21.34 -12.91 -3.95
C LEU A 128 20.72 -11.52 -3.91
N GLU A 129 21.52 -10.45 -3.81
CA GLU A 129 21.04 -9.07 -3.87
C GLU A 129 20.44 -8.75 -5.25
N ALA A 130 21.03 -9.28 -6.33
CA ALA A 130 20.48 -9.19 -7.68
C ALA A 130 19.12 -9.90 -7.79
N GLN A 131 19.00 -11.10 -7.20
CA GLN A 131 17.72 -11.84 -7.15
C GLN A 131 16.68 -11.13 -6.28
N ALA A 132 17.10 -10.56 -5.14
CA ALA A 132 16.27 -9.77 -4.24
C ALA A 132 15.69 -8.53 -4.94
N THR A 133 16.53 -7.86 -5.74
CA THR A 133 16.11 -6.73 -6.57
C THR A 133 15.08 -7.19 -7.60
N ALA A 134 15.37 -8.26 -8.34
CA ALA A 134 14.48 -8.77 -9.39
C ALA A 134 13.10 -9.18 -8.84
N ILE A 135 13.05 -9.93 -7.74
CA ILE A 135 11.79 -10.36 -7.14
C ILE A 135 11.01 -9.17 -6.55
N SER A 136 11.70 -8.18 -5.98
CA SER A 136 11.07 -6.95 -5.49
C SER A 136 10.43 -6.16 -6.64
N ARG A 137 11.10 -6.03 -7.79
CA ARG A 137 10.52 -5.38 -8.98
C ARG A 137 9.36 -6.16 -9.58
N LEU A 138 9.40 -7.49 -9.52
CA LEU A 138 8.29 -8.33 -9.95
C LEU A 138 7.04 -8.02 -9.13
N VAL A 139 7.15 -8.04 -7.80
CA VAL A 139 5.98 -7.84 -6.93
C VAL A 139 5.50 -6.40 -6.90
N ASP A 140 6.41 -5.43 -6.80
CA ASP A 140 6.08 -4.00 -6.69
C ASP A 140 5.44 -3.44 -7.97
N ASN A 141 5.62 -4.09 -9.13
CA ASN A 141 5.12 -3.61 -10.41
C ASN A 141 4.14 -4.58 -11.06
N HIS A 142 4.61 -5.77 -11.46
CA HIS A 142 3.83 -6.68 -12.30
C HIS A 142 2.72 -7.34 -11.49
N LEU A 143 3.06 -7.98 -10.37
CA LEU A 143 2.06 -8.61 -9.50
C LEU A 143 1.06 -7.58 -8.95
N LEU A 144 1.54 -6.43 -8.46
CA LEU A 144 0.66 -5.34 -8.00
C LEU A 144 -0.36 -4.95 -9.08
N GLY A 145 0.08 -4.76 -10.32
CA GLY A 145 -0.80 -4.38 -11.42
C GLY A 145 -1.88 -5.41 -11.72
N LEU A 146 -1.59 -6.69 -11.49
CA LEU A 146 -2.55 -7.79 -11.62
C LEU A 146 -3.52 -7.83 -10.43
N ILE A 147 -3.01 -7.79 -9.19
CA ILE A 147 -3.84 -8.04 -8.00
C ILE A 147 -4.63 -6.81 -7.53
N VAL A 148 -4.18 -5.59 -7.86
CA VAL A 148 -4.89 -4.36 -7.44
C VAL A 148 -6.33 -4.32 -7.97
N LYS A 149 -6.57 -4.91 -9.16
CA LYS A 149 -7.91 -5.02 -9.74
C LYS A 149 -8.84 -5.85 -8.87
N TYR A 150 -8.34 -6.96 -8.31
CA TYR A 150 -9.11 -7.88 -7.49
C TYR A 150 -9.51 -7.26 -6.16
N LYS A 151 -8.63 -6.50 -5.50
CA LYS A 151 -9.02 -5.82 -4.26
C LYS A 151 -9.89 -4.59 -4.52
N ALA A 152 -9.61 -3.82 -5.57
CA ALA A 152 -10.37 -2.61 -5.91
C ALA A 152 -11.79 -2.88 -6.45
N SER A 153 -12.10 -4.11 -6.86
CA SER A 153 -13.45 -4.52 -7.27
C SER A 153 -14.39 -4.77 -6.10
N GLU A 154 -13.88 -5.00 -4.89
CA GLU A 154 -14.67 -5.36 -3.73
C GLU A 154 -15.23 -4.15 -2.97
N GLU A 155 -16.39 -4.31 -2.35
CA GLU A 155 -17.02 -3.24 -1.55
C GLU A 155 -16.21 -2.86 -0.31
N GLY A 156 -15.53 -3.84 0.31
CA GLY A 156 -14.66 -3.62 1.47
C GLY A 156 -13.54 -2.61 1.22
N TRP A 157 -13.05 -2.51 -0.03
CA TRP A 157 -12.09 -1.48 -0.42
C TRP A 157 -12.64 -0.07 -0.25
N TYR A 158 -13.91 0.13 -0.64
CA TYR A 158 -14.56 1.44 -0.57
C TYR A 158 -15.08 1.77 0.83
N ASP A 159 -15.33 0.76 1.68
CA ASP A 159 -15.55 0.97 3.10
C ASP A 159 -14.29 1.57 3.75
N ALA A 160 -13.12 1.02 3.44
CA ALA A 160 -11.84 1.53 3.93
C ALA A 160 -11.47 2.89 3.32
N LEU A 161 -11.64 3.08 2.00
CA LEU A 161 -11.31 4.33 1.30
C LEU A 161 -12.17 5.51 1.79
N LEU A 162 -13.43 5.27 2.13
CA LEU A 162 -14.36 6.29 2.60
C LEU A 162 -14.40 6.38 4.14
N ARG A 163 -13.55 5.61 4.84
CA ARG A 163 -13.37 5.70 6.28
C ARG A 163 -12.82 7.08 6.62
N GLY A 164 -13.44 7.75 7.59
CA GLY A 164 -13.03 9.09 8.02
C GLY A 164 -13.41 10.22 7.06
N VAL A 165 -14.02 9.94 5.89
CA VAL A 165 -14.69 11.00 5.12
C VAL A 165 -15.88 11.48 5.97
N PRO A 166 -15.91 12.74 6.43
CA PRO A 166 -17.02 13.23 7.27
C PRO A 166 -18.32 13.19 6.46
N GLY A 167 -19.48 13.10 7.11
CA GLY A 167 -20.79 13.26 6.46
C GLY A 167 -21.74 12.06 6.57
N PRO A 168 -23.02 12.23 6.20
CA PRO A 168 -24.07 11.24 6.39
C PRO A 168 -23.81 9.95 5.61
N ASN A 169 -24.01 8.79 6.26
CA ASN A 169 -23.81 7.48 5.64
C ASN A 169 -24.63 7.29 4.35
N PHE A 170 -25.86 7.81 4.28
CA PHE A 170 -26.71 7.68 3.10
C PHE A 170 -26.09 8.35 1.85
N LEU A 171 -25.40 9.49 2.00
CA LEU A 171 -24.73 10.17 0.87
C LEU A 171 -23.53 9.38 0.36
N LYS A 172 -22.80 8.72 1.26
CA LYS A 172 -21.70 7.82 0.88
C LYS A 172 -22.23 6.63 0.08
N THR A 173 -23.35 6.04 0.49
CA THR A 173 -24.00 4.94 -0.22
C THR A 173 -24.45 5.36 -1.63
N ILE A 174 -25.08 6.53 -1.77
CA ILE A 174 -25.55 7.03 -3.08
C ILE A 174 -24.38 7.27 -4.05
N LEU A 175 -23.27 7.82 -3.56
CA LEU A 175 -22.12 8.19 -4.42
C LEU A 175 -21.14 7.05 -4.64
N ARG A 176 -21.20 5.97 -3.85
CA ARG A 176 -20.28 4.83 -3.93
C ARG A 176 -20.17 4.21 -5.32
N PRO A 177 -21.26 3.95 -6.08
CA PRO A 177 -21.14 3.41 -7.44
C PRO A 177 -20.35 4.32 -8.39
N ILE A 178 -20.51 5.64 -8.25
CA ILE A 178 -19.79 6.64 -9.05
C ILE A 178 -18.31 6.63 -8.68
N ILE A 179 -18.00 6.66 -7.37
CA ILE A 179 -16.62 6.61 -6.86
C ILE A 179 -15.93 5.32 -7.32
N LYS A 180 -16.62 4.17 -7.22
CA LYS A 180 -16.13 2.87 -7.69
C LYS A 180 -15.81 2.90 -9.17
N LYS A 181 -16.71 3.41 -10.01
CA LYS A 181 -16.49 3.52 -11.45
C LYS A 181 -15.27 4.40 -11.80
N LEU A 182 -15.15 5.57 -11.16
CA LEU A 182 -14.02 6.49 -11.38
C LEU A 182 -12.70 5.87 -10.91
N PHE A 183 -12.70 5.23 -9.74
CA PHE A 183 -11.52 4.58 -9.18
C PHE A 183 -11.08 3.40 -10.04
N MET A 184 -11.98 2.50 -10.41
CA MET A 184 -11.67 1.37 -11.29
C MET A 184 -11.16 1.84 -12.65
N SER A 185 -11.76 2.88 -13.25
CA SER A 185 -11.24 3.45 -14.49
C SER A 185 -9.79 3.95 -14.36
N LYS A 186 -9.45 4.61 -13.24
CA LYS A 186 -8.08 5.05 -12.94
C LYS A 186 -7.13 3.88 -12.70
N VAL A 187 -7.59 2.83 -12.02
CA VAL A 187 -6.82 1.58 -11.83
C VAL A 187 -6.53 0.93 -13.17
N HIS A 188 -7.55 0.72 -14.01
CA HIS A 188 -7.38 0.12 -15.34
C HIS A 188 -6.44 0.94 -16.23
N ALA A 189 -6.58 2.26 -16.25
CA ALA A 189 -5.68 3.14 -17.02
C ALA A 189 -4.23 3.04 -16.52
N ARG A 190 -4.02 3.08 -15.20
CA ARG A 190 -2.67 2.96 -14.61
C ARG A 190 -2.04 1.60 -14.91
N VAL A 191 -2.76 0.51 -14.68
CA VAL A 191 -2.27 -0.85 -14.95
C VAL A 191 -1.99 -1.03 -16.45
N GLY A 192 -2.90 -0.54 -17.30
CA GLY A 192 -2.77 -0.60 -18.75
C GLY A 192 -1.48 0.05 -19.25
N LEU A 193 -1.08 1.17 -18.65
CA LEU A 193 0.17 1.86 -18.96
C LEU A 193 1.41 1.18 -18.36
N SER A 194 1.28 0.51 -17.22
CA SER A 194 2.44 -0.05 -16.51
C SER A 194 2.82 -1.45 -17.00
N ILE A 195 1.83 -2.33 -17.21
CA ILE A 195 2.06 -3.75 -17.51
C ILE A 195 1.24 -4.25 -18.70
N GLY A 196 0.34 -3.43 -19.23
CA GLY A 196 -0.56 -3.81 -20.32
C GLY A 196 -2.00 -4.06 -19.86
N SER A 197 -2.90 -4.19 -20.84
CA SER A 197 -4.30 -4.52 -20.62
C SER A 197 -4.55 -5.96 -21.05
N PHE A 198 -5.20 -6.73 -20.18
CA PHE A 198 -5.39 -8.17 -20.31
C PHE A 198 -6.85 -8.52 -20.03
N THR A 199 -7.33 -9.62 -20.60
CA THR A 199 -8.59 -10.23 -20.17
C THR A 199 -8.48 -10.76 -18.74
N GLU A 200 -9.60 -11.20 -18.17
CA GLU A 200 -9.62 -11.78 -16.83
C GLU A 200 -8.81 -13.09 -16.78
N GLU A 201 -8.94 -13.94 -17.80
CA GLU A 201 -8.23 -15.21 -17.92
C GLU A 201 -6.72 -14.99 -18.11
N GLU A 202 -6.33 -14.02 -18.94
CA GLU A 202 -4.93 -13.63 -19.13
C GLU A 202 -4.34 -13.04 -17.84
N THR A 203 -5.10 -12.19 -17.14
CA THR A 203 -4.68 -11.62 -15.85
C THR A 203 -4.43 -12.73 -14.83
N GLU A 204 -5.33 -13.71 -14.73
CA GLU A 204 -5.18 -14.85 -13.83
C GLU A 204 -3.98 -15.73 -14.22
N LEU A 205 -3.80 -16.03 -15.51
CA LEU A 205 -2.66 -16.79 -16.01
C LEU A 205 -1.32 -16.12 -15.64
N LEU A 206 -1.21 -14.80 -15.85
CA LEU A 206 -0.02 -14.04 -15.49
C LEU A 206 0.17 -13.98 -13.97
N CYS A 207 -0.91 -13.84 -13.20
CA CYS A 207 -0.86 -13.86 -11.74
C CYS A 207 -0.29 -15.18 -11.23
N HIS A 208 -0.76 -16.32 -11.76
CA HIS A 208 -0.23 -17.63 -11.41
C HIS A 208 1.26 -17.76 -11.74
N LYS A 209 1.70 -17.24 -12.90
CA LYS A 209 3.11 -17.26 -13.30
C LYS A 209 4.00 -16.49 -12.31
N ASP A 210 3.57 -15.30 -11.89
CA ASP A 210 4.29 -14.48 -10.91
C ASP A 210 4.32 -15.16 -9.52
N LEU A 211 3.19 -15.71 -9.07
CA LEU A 211 3.11 -16.42 -7.79
C LEU A 211 3.98 -17.67 -7.76
N VAL A 212 4.11 -18.40 -8.88
CA VAL A 212 5.07 -19.51 -8.99
C VAL A 212 6.51 -19.01 -8.83
N ALA A 213 6.85 -17.87 -9.43
CA ALA A 213 8.18 -17.28 -9.27
C ALA A 213 8.46 -16.89 -7.81
N VAL A 214 7.48 -16.27 -7.12
CA VAL A 214 7.57 -15.97 -5.69
C VAL A 214 7.72 -17.26 -4.86
N GLN A 215 6.85 -18.24 -5.06
CA GLN A 215 6.86 -19.49 -4.30
C GLN A 215 8.17 -20.26 -4.43
N ASN A 216 8.73 -20.31 -5.64
CA ASN A 216 9.99 -20.99 -5.94
C ASN A 216 11.21 -20.20 -5.46
N SER A 217 11.06 -18.90 -5.19
CA SER A 217 12.10 -18.07 -4.60
C SER A 217 12.21 -18.23 -3.08
N ILE A 218 11.25 -18.87 -2.41
CA ILE A 218 11.30 -19.14 -0.96
C ILE A 218 12.22 -20.35 -0.68
N ARG A 219 13.41 -20.09 -0.12
CA ARG A 219 14.48 -21.09 0.11
C ARG A 219 14.60 -21.63 1.55
N GLY A 220 13.85 -21.08 2.50
CA GLY A 220 13.84 -21.54 3.89
C GLY A 220 12.62 -21.01 4.62
N LYS A 221 12.84 -20.44 5.82
CA LYS A 221 11.78 -19.70 6.53
C LYS A 221 11.28 -18.53 5.68
N PHE A 222 12.20 -17.84 5.01
CA PHE A 222 12.01 -16.66 4.17
C PHE A 222 12.65 -16.83 2.78
N LEU A 223 12.67 -15.79 1.93
CA LEU A 223 13.18 -15.85 0.55
C LEU A 223 14.62 -16.36 0.50
N PHE A 224 15.51 -15.81 1.33
CA PHE A 224 16.94 -16.07 1.25
C PHE A 224 17.51 -16.82 2.47
N GLY A 225 16.66 -17.51 3.24
CA GLY A 225 17.07 -18.33 4.39
C GLY A 225 16.21 -18.08 5.63
N ASP A 226 16.85 -17.95 6.80
CA ASP A 226 16.16 -17.88 8.10
C ASP A 226 15.92 -16.46 8.62
N LYS A 227 16.47 -15.44 7.95
CA LYS A 227 16.31 -14.03 8.30
C LYS A 227 15.46 -13.29 7.27
N ILE A 228 14.62 -12.38 7.74
CA ILE A 228 13.85 -11.47 6.89
C ILE A 228 14.82 -10.52 6.17
N THR A 229 14.64 -10.39 4.86
CA THR A 229 15.36 -9.43 4.01
C THR A 229 14.42 -8.31 3.54
N SER A 230 14.95 -7.29 2.89
CA SER A 230 14.09 -6.24 2.32
C SER A 230 13.19 -6.76 1.20
N ALA A 231 13.64 -7.74 0.43
CA ALA A 231 12.80 -8.42 -0.56
C ALA A 231 11.63 -9.17 0.10
N ASP A 232 11.83 -9.72 1.30
CA ASP A 232 10.72 -10.32 2.06
C ASP A 232 9.68 -9.27 2.44
N CYS A 233 10.12 -8.07 2.80
CA CYS A 233 9.23 -6.95 3.10
C CYS A 233 8.41 -6.53 1.86
N ALA A 234 8.99 -6.58 0.67
CA ALA A 234 8.28 -6.30 -0.59
C ALA A 234 7.23 -7.37 -0.91
N VAL A 235 7.61 -8.66 -0.89
CA VAL A 235 6.68 -9.77 -1.14
C VAL A 235 5.56 -9.78 -0.10
N PHE A 236 5.91 -9.63 1.17
CA PHE A 236 4.93 -9.55 2.26
C PHE A 236 3.97 -8.37 2.07
N GLY A 237 4.49 -7.17 1.80
CA GLY A 237 3.66 -5.99 1.60
C GLY A 237 2.64 -6.19 0.49
N GLU A 238 3.06 -6.77 -0.64
CA GLU A 238 2.17 -7.03 -1.76
C GLU A 238 1.09 -8.06 -1.41
N VAL A 239 1.48 -9.26 -0.97
CA VAL A 239 0.55 -10.35 -0.65
C VAL A 239 -0.37 -9.97 0.50
N ALA A 240 0.17 -9.42 1.60
CA ALA A 240 -0.62 -9.13 2.78
C ALA A 240 -1.65 -8.02 2.55
N SER A 241 -1.33 -7.02 1.71
CA SER A 241 -2.26 -5.94 1.35
C SER A 241 -3.47 -6.40 0.52
N ALA A 242 -3.41 -7.61 -0.04
CA ALA A 242 -4.46 -8.17 -0.88
C ALA A 242 -5.13 -9.39 -0.25
N TYR A 243 -4.41 -10.20 0.53
CA TYR A 243 -4.92 -11.45 1.09
C TYR A 243 -5.76 -11.25 2.37
N TYR A 244 -5.28 -10.46 3.33
CA TYR A 244 -5.91 -10.32 4.66
C TYR A 244 -7.06 -9.30 4.77
N PRO A 245 -7.19 -8.23 3.96
CA PRO A 245 -8.14 -7.17 4.29
C PRO A 245 -9.61 -7.57 4.22
N PHE A 246 -10.00 -8.31 3.18
CA PHE A 246 -11.37 -8.75 2.90
C PHE A 246 -11.37 -9.81 1.80
N PRO A 247 -12.41 -10.68 1.73
CA PRO A 247 -12.49 -11.70 0.69
C PRO A 247 -12.51 -11.12 -0.72
N ASN A 248 -11.67 -11.68 -1.59
CA ASN A 248 -11.55 -11.28 -2.99
C ASN A 248 -10.97 -12.43 -3.84
N LYS A 249 -10.81 -12.22 -5.15
CA LYS A 249 -10.28 -13.26 -6.06
C LYS A 249 -8.84 -13.69 -5.72
N PHE A 250 -7.96 -12.75 -5.36
CA PHE A 250 -6.58 -13.07 -4.99
C PHE A 250 -6.51 -13.97 -3.75
N GLN A 251 -7.31 -13.68 -2.73
CA GLN A 251 -7.40 -14.52 -1.53
C GLN A 251 -7.74 -15.97 -1.89
N ARG A 252 -8.75 -16.17 -2.74
CA ARG A 252 -9.14 -17.51 -3.21
C ARG A 252 -8.03 -18.21 -4.00
N ILE A 253 -7.28 -17.50 -4.84
CA ILE A 253 -6.13 -18.04 -5.58
C ILE A 253 -5.05 -18.55 -4.61
N ILE A 254 -4.71 -17.74 -3.61
CA ILE A 254 -3.69 -18.10 -2.60
C ILE A 254 -4.13 -19.32 -1.80
N ASP A 255 -5.38 -19.35 -1.31
CA ASP A 255 -5.90 -20.46 -0.50
C ASP A 255 -5.96 -21.78 -1.27
N SER A 256 -6.27 -21.73 -2.57
CA SER A 256 -6.44 -22.93 -3.39
C SER A 256 -5.13 -23.47 -3.98
N HIS A 257 -4.18 -22.61 -4.34
CA HIS A 257 -3.01 -23.00 -5.13
C HIS A 257 -1.66 -22.71 -4.46
N TYR A 258 -1.59 -21.76 -3.51
CA TYR A 258 -0.33 -21.26 -2.96
C TYR A 258 -0.29 -21.20 -1.42
N PRO A 259 -0.63 -22.30 -0.71
CA PRO A 259 -0.56 -22.33 0.76
C PRO A 259 0.84 -22.02 1.29
N LYS A 260 1.91 -22.37 0.54
CA LYS A 260 3.29 -22.02 0.90
C LYS A 260 3.53 -20.51 1.01
N ILE A 261 2.87 -19.70 0.16
CA ILE A 261 2.96 -18.22 0.21
C ILE A 261 2.19 -17.68 1.42
N ARG A 262 1.02 -18.25 1.71
CA ARG A 262 0.24 -17.90 2.90
C ARG A 262 1.03 -18.20 4.17
N GLU A 263 1.55 -19.42 4.33
CA GLU A 263 2.35 -19.82 5.48
C GLU A 263 3.61 -18.94 5.63
N TYR A 264 4.20 -18.54 4.51
CA TYR A 264 5.30 -17.57 4.50
C TYR A 264 4.89 -16.21 5.08
N CYS A 265 3.74 -15.67 4.69
CA CYS A 265 3.23 -14.43 5.26
C CYS A 265 2.87 -14.58 6.75
N ASP A 266 2.26 -15.70 7.13
CA ASP A 266 1.91 -16.00 8.52
C ASP A 266 3.16 -16.02 9.43
N ARG A 267 4.31 -16.50 8.93
CA ARG A 267 5.59 -16.44 9.65
C ARG A 267 6.09 -15.02 9.85
N ILE A 268 5.94 -14.13 8.86
CA ILE A 268 6.31 -12.72 8.98
C ILE A 268 5.38 -12.01 9.96
N ILE A 269 4.08 -12.32 9.94
CA ILE A 269 3.11 -11.76 10.89
C ILE A 269 3.46 -12.20 12.31
N ALA A 270 3.74 -13.48 12.53
CA ALA A 270 4.12 -13.98 13.85
C ALA A 270 5.40 -13.32 14.39
N GLU A 271 6.36 -12.98 13.52
CA GLU A 271 7.64 -12.39 13.93
C GLU A 271 7.58 -10.86 14.14
N LEU A 272 6.79 -10.14 13.33
CA LEU A 272 6.83 -8.67 13.28
C LEU A 272 5.51 -7.97 13.58
N TRP A 273 4.38 -8.67 13.52
CA TRP A 273 3.04 -8.07 13.46
C TRP A 273 1.99 -8.81 14.30
N ALA A 274 2.40 -9.52 15.35
CA ALA A 274 1.55 -10.45 16.10
C ALA A 274 0.26 -9.82 16.66
N GLU A 275 0.26 -8.51 16.90
CA GLU A 275 -0.88 -7.77 17.45
C GLU A 275 -1.62 -6.91 16.41
N ASP A 276 -1.10 -6.84 15.18
CA ASP A 276 -1.51 -5.83 14.21
C ASP A 276 -2.45 -6.37 13.10
N PHE A 277 -2.53 -7.69 12.96
CA PHE A 277 -3.45 -8.37 12.02
C PHE A 277 -4.58 -9.04 12.81
N THR A 278 -5.82 -8.73 12.49
CA THR A 278 -6.98 -9.44 13.05
C THR A 278 -7.44 -10.52 12.08
N LYS A 279 -7.64 -11.74 12.58
CA LYS A 279 -8.25 -12.83 11.81
C LYS A 279 -9.73 -12.60 11.55
#